data_AF-A0A329X8M0-F1
#
_entry.id   AF-A0A329X8M0-F1
#
_cell.length_a   1.000
_cell.length_b   1.000
_cell.length_c   1.000
_cell.angle_alpha   90.00
_cell.angle_beta   90.00
_cell.angle_gamma   90.00
#
_symmetry.space_group_name_H-M   'P 1'
#
loop_
_entity.id
_entity.type
_entity.pdbx_description
1 polymer ?
#
loop_
_entity_poly.entity_id
_entity_poly.type
_entity_poly.pdbx_seq_one_letter_code
_entity_poly.pdbx_strand_id
1 'polypeptide(L)'
;MKVLQVHERFKNWGNIIVFISCILLMACSKYIDIYRPIDISKSGQSVKIDFEISKEGNYQFVLLFATTDDYDEMARRFELFGRVYKNGVITPVSLHIVKDGKIFFDKKINAAGSEGGRAVNYEERRINTAVREIKTLSLPSGRYSAVITTLEDVPVFNGIESFVEFNHYDPKI
;
A
#
# COMPACT_ATOMS: atom_id res chain seq x y z
N MET A 1 -7.53 18.71 60.77
CA MET A 1 -6.52 18.62 59.69
C MET A 1 -6.38 17.19 59.13
N LYS A 2 -7.44 16.60 58.56
CA LYS A 2 -7.35 15.27 57.89
C LYS A 2 -8.04 15.22 56.52
N VAL A 3 -8.95 16.16 56.23
CA VAL A 3 -9.74 16.19 54.99
C VAL A 3 -8.97 16.80 53.81
N LEU A 4 -8.08 17.77 54.08
CA LEU A 4 -7.29 18.46 53.05
C LEU A 4 -6.22 17.58 52.38
N GLN A 5 -5.57 16.67 53.12
CA GLN A 5 -4.55 15.77 52.58
C GLN A 5 -5.10 14.70 51.61
N VAL A 6 -6.37 14.33 51.75
CA VAL A 6 -7.01 13.35 50.86
C VAL A 6 -7.28 13.97 49.49
N HIS A 7 -7.65 15.26 49.46
CA HIS A 7 -8.00 15.95 48.22
C HIS A 7 -6.80 16.20 47.30
N GLU A 8 -5.63 16.54 47.85
CA GLU A 8 -4.39 16.68 47.06
C GLU A 8 -3.90 15.34 46.48
N ARG A 9 -4.04 14.24 47.24
CA ARG A 9 -3.69 12.88 46.77
C ARG A 9 -4.55 12.43 45.59
N PHE A 10 -5.87 12.71 45.62
CA PHE A 10 -6.78 12.39 44.52
C PHE A 10 -6.55 13.27 43.27
N LYS A 11 -6.24 14.56 43.45
CA LYS A 11 -5.94 15.49 42.35
C LYS A 11 -4.67 15.10 41.59
N ASN A 12 -3.64 14.62 42.30
CA ASN A 12 -2.42 14.12 41.67
C ASN A 12 -2.64 12.79 40.93
N TRP A 13 -3.50 11.90 41.44
CA TRP A 13 -3.85 10.66 40.73
C TRP A 13 -4.67 10.90 39.46
N GLY A 14 -5.61 11.85 39.47
CA GLY A 14 -6.35 12.26 38.27
C GLY A 14 -5.42 12.81 37.17
N ASN A 15 -4.45 13.64 37.53
CA ASN A 15 -3.47 14.17 36.58
C ASN A 15 -2.54 13.08 36.01
N ILE A 16 -2.16 12.07 36.81
CA ILE A 16 -1.35 10.93 36.35
C ILE A 16 -2.14 10.06 35.36
N ILE A 17 -3.42 9.79 35.63
CA ILE A 17 -4.28 8.99 34.73
C ILE A 17 -4.46 9.68 33.37
N VAL A 18 -4.64 11.01 33.36
CA VAL A 18 -4.73 11.80 32.12
C VAL A 18 -3.41 11.74 31.34
N PHE A 19 -2.26 11.88 32.01
CA PHE A 19 -0.95 11.77 31.36
C PHE A 19 -0.69 10.36 30.77
N ILE A 20 -1.06 9.29 31.48
CA ILE A 20 -0.91 7.91 31.00
C ILE A 20 -1.85 7.63 29.82
N SER A 21 -3.08 8.19 29.82
CA SER A 21 -4.01 8.06 28.70
C SER A 21 -3.51 8.75 27.43
N CYS A 22 -2.80 9.87 27.53
CA CYS A 22 -2.19 10.55 26.38
C CYS A 22 -1.00 9.78 25.79
N ILE A 23 -0.25 9.03 26.60
CA ILE A 23 0.86 8.18 26.11
C ILE A 23 0.31 6.95 25.37
N LEU A 24 -0.83 6.40 25.81
CA LEU A 24 -1.45 5.22 25.20
C LEU A 24 -2.14 5.48 23.85
N LEU A 25 -2.45 6.73 23.52
CA LEU A 25 -3.10 7.10 22.25
C LEU A 25 -2.14 7.21 21.05
N MET A 26 -0.82 7.21 21.26
CA MET A 26 0.16 7.26 20.18
C MET A 26 0.50 5.90 19.56
N ALA A 27 -0.12 4.81 20.02
CA ALA A 27 0.18 3.45 19.58
C ALA A 27 -0.79 2.88 18.53
N CYS A 28 -1.62 3.70 17.88
CA CYS A 28 -2.20 3.31 16.59
C CYS A 28 -1.16 3.57 15.50
N SER A 29 -0.16 2.69 15.38
CA SER A 29 0.68 2.64 14.17
C SER A 29 -0.21 2.21 13.01
N LYS A 30 -0.83 3.16 12.32
CA LYS A 30 -1.55 2.88 11.09
C LYS A 30 -0.54 2.24 10.13
N TYR A 31 -0.80 1.00 9.74
CA TYR A 31 0.06 0.31 8.77
C TYR A 31 0.19 1.19 7.53
N ILE A 32 1.41 1.27 6.99
CA ILE A 32 1.64 2.01 5.74
C ILE A 32 0.80 1.33 4.67
N ASP A 33 -0.08 2.12 4.08
CA ASP A 33 -0.98 1.71 3.02
C ASP A 33 -1.31 2.96 2.18
N ILE A 34 -0.62 3.09 1.05
CA ILE A 34 -0.67 4.29 0.19
C ILE A 34 -1.12 3.88 -1.20
N TYR A 35 -2.18 4.52 -1.68
CA TYR A 35 -2.73 4.31 -3.02
C TYR A 35 -2.53 5.54 -3.90
N ARG A 36 -2.19 5.32 -5.16
CA ARG A 36 -2.10 6.37 -6.18
C ARG A 36 -2.70 5.87 -7.50
N PRO A 37 -3.65 6.60 -8.10
CA PRO A 37 -4.22 6.20 -9.38
C PRO A 37 -3.17 6.25 -10.49
N ILE A 38 -3.29 5.34 -11.45
CA ILE A 38 -2.42 5.27 -12.64
C ILE A 38 -3.20 4.71 -13.82
N ASP A 39 -2.96 5.24 -15.02
CA ASP A 39 -3.48 4.65 -16.26
C ASP A 39 -2.50 3.59 -16.77
N ILE A 40 -2.80 2.31 -16.53
CA ILE A 40 -1.93 1.19 -16.96
C ILE A 40 -2.04 0.92 -18.47
N SER A 41 -3.04 1.47 -19.15
CA SER A 41 -3.26 1.21 -20.57
C SER A 41 -2.23 1.89 -21.49
N LYS A 42 -1.51 2.89 -20.98
CA LYS A 42 -0.57 3.72 -21.74
C LYS A 42 0.84 3.63 -21.18
N SER A 43 1.82 3.72 -22.06
CA SER A 43 3.23 3.88 -21.71
C SER A 43 3.52 5.27 -21.13
N GLY A 44 4.58 5.36 -20.33
CA GLY A 44 5.12 6.62 -19.80
C GLY A 44 4.27 7.26 -18.69
N GLN A 45 3.26 6.55 -18.17
CA GLN A 45 2.51 7.00 -17.01
C GLN A 45 3.35 6.77 -15.76
N SER A 46 3.56 7.82 -14.97
CA SER A 46 4.43 7.78 -13.80
C SER A 46 3.69 8.20 -12.55
N VAL A 47 3.95 7.48 -11.46
CA VAL A 47 3.46 7.80 -10.12
C VAL A 47 4.64 7.90 -9.17
N LYS A 48 4.63 8.95 -8.34
CA LYS A 48 5.60 9.17 -7.27
C LYS A 48 4.95 8.94 -5.90
N ILE A 49 5.65 8.22 -5.03
CA ILE A 49 5.27 7.97 -3.65
C ILE A 49 6.45 8.35 -2.77
N ASP A 50 6.26 9.36 -1.92
CA ASP A 50 7.22 9.75 -0.89
C ASP A 50 6.73 9.20 0.46
N PHE A 51 7.60 8.51 1.20
CA PHE A 51 7.24 7.84 2.46
C PHE A 51 8.43 7.72 3.41
N GLU A 52 8.14 7.49 4.69
CA GLU A 52 9.16 7.27 5.74
C GLU A 52 8.90 5.96 6.45
N ILE A 53 9.95 5.16 6.61
CA ILE A 53 9.92 3.89 7.32
C ILE A 53 10.60 4.07 8.67
N SER A 54 9.84 3.88 9.74
CA SER A 54 10.34 3.98 11.12
C SER A 54 11.01 2.69 11.60
N LYS A 55 10.58 1.53 11.09
CA LYS A 55 11.08 0.21 11.47
C LYS A 55 11.30 -0.64 10.22
N GLU A 56 12.43 -1.34 10.16
CA GLU A 56 12.70 -2.30 9.10
C GLU A 56 11.60 -3.35 9.01
N GLY A 57 11.23 -3.70 7.78
CA GLY A 57 10.19 -4.68 7.49
C GLY A 57 10.07 -5.00 6.02
N ASN A 58 9.17 -5.92 5.71
CA ASN A 58 8.83 -6.28 4.35
C ASN A 58 7.72 -5.34 3.85
N TYR A 59 7.94 -4.78 2.67
CA TYR A 59 7.00 -3.88 2.02
C TYR A 59 6.83 -4.27 0.57
N GLN A 60 5.61 -4.08 0.07
CA GLN A 60 5.23 -4.52 -1.26
C GLN A 60 4.73 -3.33 -2.09
N PHE A 61 5.18 -3.30 -3.34
CA PHE A 61 4.61 -2.49 -4.40
C PHE A 61 3.72 -3.39 -5.27
N VAL A 62 2.46 -3.00 -5.44
CA VAL A 62 1.49 -3.75 -6.25
C VAL A 62 0.75 -2.84 -7.22
N LEU A 63 0.26 -3.44 -8.30
CA LEU A 63 -0.79 -2.89 -9.14
C LEU A 63 -2.13 -3.44 -8.65
N LEU A 64 -3.09 -2.54 -8.48
CA LEU A 64 -4.48 -2.87 -8.24
C LEU A 64 -5.27 -2.54 -9.47
N PHE A 65 -6.11 -3.48 -9.89
CA PHE A 65 -7.06 -3.27 -10.98
C PHE A 65 -8.46 -3.36 -10.43
N ALA A 66 -9.25 -2.31 -10.57
CA ALA A 66 -10.64 -2.32 -10.16
C ALA A 66 -11.39 -3.45 -10.87
N THR A 67 -12.26 -4.08 -10.11
CA THR A 67 -13.07 -5.20 -10.52
C THR A 67 -14.54 -4.87 -10.25
N THR A 68 -15.45 -5.71 -10.72
CA THR A 68 -16.89 -5.54 -10.58
C THR A 68 -17.45 -6.68 -9.77
N ASP A 69 -18.69 -6.53 -9.30
CA ASP A 69 -19.38 -7.57 -8.55
C ASP A 69 -20.05 -8.61 -9.48
N ASP A 70 -20.01 -8.38 -10.79
CA ASP A 70 -20.55 -9.28 -11.81
C ASP A 70 -19.59 -10.45 -12.04
N TYR A 71 -20.05 -11.66 -11.74
CA TYR A 71 -19.25 -12.87 -11.85
C TYR A 71 -18.73 -13.12 -13.28
N ASP A 72 -19.52 -12.83 -14.31
CA ASP A 72 -19.13 -13.07 -15.70
C ASP A 72 -18.10 -12.06 -16.17
N GLU A 73 -18.25 -10.80 -15.75
CA GLU A 73 -17.24 -9.77 -16.00
C GLU A 73 -15.94 -10.07 -15.23
N MET A 74 -16.05 -10.58 -14.01
CA MET A 74 -14.92 -11.13 -13.25
C MET A 74 -14.22 -12.26 -13.98
N ALA A 75 -14.98 -13.26 -14.42
CA ALA A 75 -14.47 -14.36 -15.24
C ALA A 75 -13.65 -13.85 -16.44
N ARG A 76 -14.18 -12.84 -17.17
CA ARG A 76 -13.48 -12.23 -18.31
C ARG A 76 -12.20 -11.50 -17.90
N ARG A 77 -12.26 -10.67 -16.85
CA ARG A 77 -11.10 -9.89 -16.40
C ARG A 77 -10.01 -10.78 -15.77
N PHE A 78 -10.33 -11.97 -15.27
CA PHE A 78 -9.31 -12.91 -14.77
C PHE A 78 -8.31 -13.37 -15.83
N GLU A 79 -8.67 -13.39 -17.12
CA GLU A 79 -7.69 -13.66 -18.18
C GLU A 79 -6.71 -12.49 -18.35
N LEU A 80 -7.12 -11.27 -18.00
CA LEU A 80 -6.25 -10.08 -18.04
C LEU A 80 -5.32 -10.03 -16.83
N PHE A 81 -5.88 -10.25 -15.64
CA PHE A 81 -5.14 -10.13 -14.38
C PHE A 81 -4.28 -11.35 -14.09
N GLY A 82 -4.66 -12.52 -14.59
CA GLY A 82 -4.00 -13.79 -14.29
C GLY A 82 -4.62 -14.52 -13.08
N ARG A 83 -4.12 -15.73 -12.84
CA ARG A 83 -4.48 -16.65 -11.75
C ARG A 83 -3.24 -17.46 -11.35
N VAL A 84 -3.37 -18.32 -10.34
CA VAL A 84 -2.30 -19.20 -9.80
C VAL A 84 -1.42 -19.86 -10.89
N TYR A 85 -2.00 -20.25 -12.03
CA TYR A 85 -1.27 -20.91 -13.14
C TYR A 85 -1.30 -20.13 -14.46
N LYS A 86 -1.76 -18.87 -14.45
CA LYS A 86 -1.85 -18.03 -15.65
C LYS A 86 -1.33 -16.64 -15.31
N ASN A 87 -0.30 -16.20 -16.02
CA ASN A 87 0.31 -14.89 -15.78
C ASN A 87 -0.58 -13.70 -16.20
N GLY A 88 -1.66 -13.95 -16.93
CA GLY A 88 -2.47 -12.89 -17.53
C GLY A 88 -1.64 -12.04 -18.50
N VAL A 89 -2.11 -10.83 -18.77
CA VAL A 89 -1.41 -9.86 -19.61
C VAL A 89 -0.28 -9.23 -18.80
N ILE A 90 0.95 -9.37 -19.27
CA ILE A 90 2.13 -8.77 -18.63
C ILE A 90 2.03 -7.24 -18.68
N THR A 91 2.36 -6.58 -17.56
CA THR A 91 2.45 -5.12 -17.46
C THR A 91 3.89 -4.72 -17.16
N PRO A 92 4.68 -4.33 -18.17
CA PRO A 92 6.05 -3.86 -17.97
C PRO A 92 6.08 -2.51 -17.26
N VAL A 93 6.80 -2.44 -16.14
CA VAL A 93 6.98 -1.22 -15.34
C VAL A 93 8.44 -1.03 -14.96
N SER A 94 8.89 0.21 -14.78
CA SER A 94 10.12 0.50 -14.04
C SER A 94 9.80 0.92 -12.62
N LEU A 95 10.55 0.39 -11.66
CA LEU A 95 10.49 0.78 -10.25
C LEU A 95 11.85 1.37 -9.85
N HIS A 96 11.84 2.66 -9.55
CA HIS A 96 13.00 3.42 -9.10
C HIS A 96 12.77 3.93 -7.67
N ILE A 97 13.62 3.53 -6.73
CA ILE A 97 13.51 3.85 -5.31
C ILE A 97 14.80 4.51 -4.85
N VAL A 98 14.66 5.68 -4.24
CA VAL A 98 15.73 6.44 -3.60
C VAL A 98 15.52 6.39 -2.10
N LYS A 99 16.56 6.04 -1.34
CA LYS A 99 16.61 6.12 0.12
C LYS A 99 17.62 7.18 0.54
N ASP A 100 17.19 8.17 1.32
CA ASP A 100 18.05 9.22 1.88
C ASP A 100 18.97 9.87 0.81
N GLY A 101 18.42 10.11 -0.39
CA GLY A 101 19.12 10.72 -1.52
C GLY A 101 20.01 9.77 -2.35
N LYS A 102 20.06 8.47 -2.05
CA LYS A 102 20.82 7.47 -2.81
C LYS A 102 19.90 6.44 -3.44
N ILE A 103 20.24 5.97 -4.64
CA ILE A 103 19.49 4.90 -5.30
C ILE A 103 19.56 3.63 -4.43
N PHE A 104 18.40 3.14 -4.02
CA PHE A 104 18.25 1.89 -3.27
C PHE A 104 17.87 0.74 -4.19
N PHE A 105 16.98 0.99 -5.16
CA PHE A 105 16.53 0.00 -6.13
C PHE A 105 16.20 0.68 -7.45
N ASP A 106 16.63 0.13 -8.58
CA ASP A 106 16.28 0.65 -9.91
C ASP A 106 16.26 -0.50 -10.92
N LYS A 107 15.06 -0.97 -11.28
CA LYS A 107 14.90 -2.07 -12.24
C LYS A 107 13.62 -1.93 -13.07
N LYS A 108 13.68 -2.48 -14.28
CA LYS A 108 12.51 -2.82 -15.09
C LYS A 108 11.99 -4.20 -14.67
N ILE A 109 10.67 -4.31 -14.57
CA ILE A 109 9.97 -5.49 -14.05
C ILE A 109 8.78 -5.77 -14.96
N ASN A 110 8.64 -7.02 -15.38
CA ASN A 110 7.45 -7.52 -16.06
C ASN A 110 6.45 -7.99 -15.00
N ALA A 111 5.62 -7.07 -14.50
CA ALA A 111 4.60 -7.41 -13.50
C ALA A 111 3.57 -8.33 -14.14
N ALA A 112 3.38 -9.51 -13.57
CA ALA A 112 2.55 -10.56 -14.13
C ALA A 112 1.95 -11.44 -13.02
N GLY A 113 0.90 -12.17 -13.37
CA GLY A 113 0.12 -12.96 -12.42
C GLY A 113 -0.80 -12.11 -11.57
N SER A 114 -1.54 -12.80 -10.70
CA SER A 114 -2.41 -12.19 -9.70
C SER A 114 -2.23 -12.91 -8.36
N GLU A 115 -2.15 -12.12 -7.29
CA GLU A 115 -2.14 -12.59 -5.90
C GLU A 115 -3.57 -12.82 -5.35
N GLY A 116 -4.57 -12.75 -6.22
CA GLY A 116 -5.98 -12.80 -5.86
C GLY A 116 -6.63 -11.43 -5.91
N GLY A 117 -7.77 -11.30 -5.23
CA GLY A 117 -8.51 -10.04 -5.16
C GLY A 117 -8.83 -9.65 -3.72
N ARG A 118 -8.93 -8.35 -3.47
CA ARG A 118 -9.35 -7.79 -2.18
C ARG A 118 -10.15 -6.51 -2.38
N ALA A 119 -10.94 -6.15 -1.38
CA ALA A 119 -11.57 -4.84 -1.35
C ALA A 119 -10.63 -3.81 -0.71
N VAL A 120 -10.46 -2.65 -1.35
CA VAL A 120 -9.72 -1.51 -0.83
C VAL A 120 -10.65 -0.32 -0.65
N ASN A 121 -10.35 0.56 0.31
CA ASN A 121 -11.11 1.80 0.52
C ASN A 121 -10.31 2.98 -0.05
N TYR A 122 -10.81 3.58 -1.12
CA TYR A 122 -10.21 4.75 -1.77
C TYR A 122 -11.25 5.86 -1.86
N GLU A 123 -10.93 7.06 -1.36
CA GLU A 123 -11.84 8.21 -1.35
C GLU A 123 -13.26 7.86 -0.83
N GLU A 124 -13.33 7.15 0.30
CA GLU A 124 -14.59 6.68 0.94
C GLU A 124 -15.40 5.66 0.12
N ARG A 125 -14.90 5.25 -1.04
CA ARG A 125 -15.48 4.18 -1.88
C ARG A 125 -14.78 2.86 -1.60
N ARG A 126 -15.56 1.81 -1.42
CA ARG A 126 -15.06 0.43 -1.39
C ARG A 126 -14.95 -0.08 -2.82
N ILE A 127 -13.75 -0.44 -3.24
CA ILE A 127 -13.45 -0.90 -4.60
C ILE A 127 -12.91 -2.33 -4.50
N ASN A 128 -13.55 -3.28 -5.18
CA ASN A 128 -12.98 -4.61 -5.34
C ASN A 128 -11.84 -4.53 -6.35
N THR A 129 -10.68 -5.11 -6.01
CA THR A 129 -9.48 -5.03 -6.84
C THR A 129 -8.86 -6.41 -7.02
N ALA A 130 -8.30 -6.65 -8.20
CA ALA A 130 -7.34 -7.72 -8.44
C ALA A 130 -5.94 -7.18 -8.13
N VAL A 131 -5.17 -7.95 -7.36
CA VAL A 131 -3.84 -7.57 -6.90
C VAL A 131 -2.80 -8.24 -7.78
N ARG A 132 -1.81 -7.47 -8.23
CA ARG A 132 -0.65 -7.95 -8.97
C ARG A 132 0.61 -7.38 -8.36
N GLU A 133 1.52 -8.25 -7.93
CA GLU A 133 2.80 -7.82 -7.40
C GLU A 133 3.67 -7.17 -8.49
N ILE A 134 4.26 -6.03 -8.14
CA ILE A 134 5.44 -5.50 -8.83
C ILE A 134 6.69 -6.03 -8.12
N LYS A 135 6.80 -5.75 -6.81
CA LYS A 135 7.95 -6.18 -6.02
C LYS A 135 7.71 -6.10 -4.50
N THR A 136 8.04 -7.16 -3.78
CA THR A 136 8.32 -7.12 -2.33
C THR A 136 9.81 -6.89 -2.04
N LEU A 137 10.11 -6.01 -1.08
CA LEU A 137 11.46 -5.67 -0.62
C LEU A 137 11.49 -5.61 0.91
N SER A 138 12.59 -6.08 1.52
CA SER A 138 12.92 -5.69 2.89
C SER A 138 13.51 -4.28 2.87
N LEU A 139 12.84 -3.33 3.51
CA LEU A 139 13.24 -1.92 3.54
C LEU A 139 13.68 -1.54 4.95
N PRO A 140 14.95 -1.10 5.14
CA PRO A 140 15.40 -0.54 6.41
C PRO A 140 14.70 0.79 6.75
N SER A 141 14.88 1.27 7.97
CA SER A 141 14.37 2.60 8.33
C SER A 141 15.05 3.72 7.53
N GLY A 142 14.29 4.76 7.20
CA GLY A 142 14.76 5.90 6.43
C GLY A 142 13.67 6.59 5.64
N ARG A 143 14.06 7.63 4.88
CA ARG A 143 13.16 8.39 4.00
C ARG A 143 13.31 7.91 2.58
N TYR A 144 12.19 7.67 1.93
CA TYR A 144 12.13 7.05 0.63
C TYR A 144 11.32 7.90 -0.35
N SER A 145 11.73 7.78 -1.61
CA SER A 145 10.96 8.23 -2.76
C SER A 145 10.95 7.11 -3.79
N ALA A 146 9.76 6.63 -4.15
CA ALA A 146 9.58 5.61 -5.18
C ALA A 146 8.86 6.20 -6.38
N VAL A 147 9.34 5.90 -7.57
CA VAL A 147 8.71 6.22 -8.85
C VAL A 147 8.44 4.93 -9.59
N ILE A 148 7.17 4.72 -9.94
CA ILE A 148 6.71 3.62 -10.78
C ILE A 148 6.33 4.23 -12.13
N THR A 149 6.83 3.67 -13.23
CA THR A 149 6.48 4.13 -14.58
C THR A 149 6.10 2.97 -15.48
N THR A 150 4.98 3.07 -16.20
CA THR A 150 4.60 2.10 -17.23
C THR A 150 5.52 2.21 -18.43
N LEU A 151 5.94 1.08 -19.00
CA LEU A 151 6.94 1.06 -20.07
C LEU A 151 6.34 0.82 -21.45
N GLU A 152 5.17 0.21 -21.53
CA GLU A 152 4.52 -0.18 -22.79
C GLU A 152 3.03 0.18 -22.77
N ASP A 153 2.46 0.38 -23.95
CA ASP A 153 1.00 0.51 -24.10
C ASP A 153 0.36 -0.88 -23.93
N VAL A 154 -0.61 -0.97 -23.03
CA VAL A 154 -1.33 -2.21 -22.73
C VAL A 154 -2.83 -1.94 -22.85
N PRO A 155 -3.34 -1.70 -24.08
CA PRO A 155 -4.68 -1.13 -24.32
C PRO A 155 -5.84 -2.01 -23.83
N VAL A 156 -5.58 -3.27 -23.51
CA VAL A 156 -6.58 -4.17 -22.91
C VAL A 156 -6.99 -3.74 -21.49
N PHE A 157 -6.21 -2.90 -20.82
CA PHE A 157 -6.59 -2.27 -19.56
C PHE A 157 -7.35 -0.94 -19.73
N ASN A 158 -7.68 -0.52 -20.96
CA ASN A 158 -8.45 0.71 -21.20
C ASN A 158 -9.78 0.68 -20.46
N GLY A 159 -10.07 1.76 -19.73
CA GLY A 159 -11.31 1.88 -18.95
C GLY A 159 -11.33 1.09 -17.64
N ILE A 160 -10.24 0.41 -17.28
CA ILE A 160 -10.09 -0.24 -15.98
C ILE A 160 -9.38 0.73 -15.03
N GLU A 161 -10.13 1.23 -14.04
CA GLU A 161 -9.58 2.02 -12.94
C GLU A 161 -8.45 1.23 -12.25
N SER A 162 -7.25 1.81 -12.17
CA SER A 162 -6.06 1.12 -11.71
C SER A 162 -5.25 1.99 -10.75
N PHE A 163 -4.53 1.36 -9.83
CA PHE A 163 -3.75 2.02 -8.80
C PHE A 163 -2.39 1.36 -8.61
N VAL A 164 -1.38 2.17 -8.28
CA VAL A 164 -0.20 1.68 -7.57
C VAL A 164 -0.50 1.74 -6.08
N GLU A 165 -0.21 0.64 -5.39
CA GLU A 165 -0.26 0.59 -3.93
C GLU A 165 1.13 0.26 -3.37
N PHE A 166 1.49 0.96 -2.29
CA PHE A 166 2.63 0.64 -1.44
C PHE A 166 2.12 0.30 -0.04
N ASN A 167 2.37 -0.92 0.42
CA ASN A 167 1.90 -1.40 1.72
C ASN A 167 2.98 -2.18 2.49
N HIS A 168 2.75 -2.34 3.79
CA HIS A 168 3.47 -3.31 4.60
C HIS A 168 2.97 -4.73 4.30
N TYR A 169 3.91 -5.63 4.00
CA TYR A 169 3.62 -7.01 3.64
C TYR A 169 4.21 -7.97 4.67
N ASP A 170 3.36 -8.57 5.49
CA ASP A 170 3.75 -9.61 6.44
C ASP A 170 2.95 -10.88 6.12
N PRO A 171 3.53 -11.82 5.36
CA PRO A 171 2.84 -13.06 5.04
C PRO A 171 2.65 -13.84 6.35
N LYS A 172 1.41 -13.96 6.80
CA LYS A 172 1.08 -14.88 7.89
C LYS A 172 1.36 -16.30 7.39
N ILE A 173 2.37 -16.93 7.99
CA ILE A 173 2.69 -18.35 7.83
C ILE A 173 1.55 -19.18 8.44
#